data_AF-A0A849L6D5-F1
#
_entry.id   AF-A0A849L6D5-F1
#
_cell.length_a   1.000
_cell.length_b   1.000
_cell.length_c   1.000
_cell.angle_alpha   90.00
_cell.angle_beta   90.00
_cell.angle_gamma   90.00
#
_symmetry.space_group_name_H-M   'P 1'
#
loop_
_entity.id
_entity.type
_entity.pdbx_description
1 polymer ?
#
loop_
_entity_poly.entity_id
_entity_poly.type
_entity_poly.pdbx_seq_one_letter_code
_entity_poly.pdbx_strand_id
1 'polypeptide(L)'
;MTTRRTSRAALLLACTVALGACDSSTNGGGGGGGGGGSSSETPFQENFDQVTGTAPTSNMPTSINATYAGAVQASVNDGVEELGILDGDVTLDVAWTDGQSTNPFSGQIDNLRFTDSDGTVALQGELVTDNDVGSISRTEVSALGQTAFTGSMTVLMRGNVSVQDGGETLSGDADIQLGGPFFGSGASGSAGAASGGLRLDEGTSGAIADYAIAGEYYLRRQ
;
A
#
# COMPACT_ATOMS: atom_id res chain seq x y z
N MET A 1 -10.03 -25.93 36.50
CA MET A 1 -9.71 -26.17 35.07
C MET A 1 -11.01 -25.98 34.32
N THR A 2 -11.22 -25.02 33.43
CA THR A 2 -10.33 -24.29 32.51
C THR A 2 -11.10 -23.01 32.15
N THR A 3 -10.71 -21.84 32.66
CA THR A 3 -9.92 -20.80 31.97
C THR A 3 -10.57 -20.25 30.68
N ARG A 4 -11.17 -19.06 30.83
CA ARG A 4 -11.31 -17.92 29.90
C ARG A 4 -11.68 -18.21 28.43
N ARG A 5 -12.96 -17.96 28.12
CA ARG A 5 -13.42 -17.54 26.79
C ARG A 5 -14.06 -16.15 26.91
N THR A 6 -14.00 -15.40 25.81
CA THR A 6 -14.59 -14.06 25.53
C THR A 6 -13.75 -12.84 25.92
N SER A 7 -12.61 -12.70 25.24
CA SER A 7 -11.86 -11.44 25.05
C SER A 7 -12.04 -10.90 23.62
N ARG A 8 -13.26 -10.88 23.07
CA ARG A 8 -13.59 -10.27 21.75
C ARG A 8 -15.04 -9.73 21.73
N ALA A 9 -15.44 -9.07 22.82
CA ALA A 9 -16.75 -8.43 22.97
C ALA A 9 -16.58 -6.94 23.29
N ALA A 10 -15.68 -6.26 22.56
CA ALA A 10 -15.33 -4.85 22.77
C ALA A 10 -15.78 -3.94 21.62
N LEU A 11 -16.73 -4.37 20.78
CA LEU A 11 -17.27 -3.55 19.69
C LEU A 11 -18.51 -2.71 20.08
N LEU A 12 -19.00 -2.80 21.32
CA LEU A 12 -20.27 -2.14 21.70
C LEU A 12 -20.28 -1.70 23.18
N LEU A 13 -19.45 -0.74 23.58
CA LEU A 13 -19.79 0.13 24.74
C LEU A 13 -18.80 1.30 24.94
N ALA A 14 -19.12 2.50 24.42
CA ALA A 14 -18.59 3.74 25.00
C ALA A 14 -19.43 4.97 24.63
N CYS A 15 -20.69 5.00 25.08
CA CYS A 15 -21.39 6.27 25.33
C CYS A 15 -21.35 6.55 26.84
N THR A 16 -20.44 7.41 27.30
CA THR A 16 -20.68 8.23 28.49
C THR A 16 -20.05 9.60 28.33
N VAL A 17 -20.94 10.56 28.08
CA VAL A 17 -20.74 11.99 28.30
C VAL A 17 -20.35 12.20 29.77
N ALA A 18 -19.16 12.73 30.02
CA ALA A 18 -18.80 13.34 31.30
C ALA A 18 -18.42 14.80 31.05
N LEU A 19 -19.38 15.68 31.37
CA LEU A 19 -19.18 17.10 31.56
C LEU A 19 -18.23 17.35 32.74
N GLY A 20 -17.25 18.24 32.54
CA GLY A 20 -16.96 19.29 33.52
C GLY A 20 -15.71 19.14 34.40
N ALA A 21 -14.88 20.18 34.29
CA ALA A 21 -13.89 20.70 35.25
C ALA A 21 -12.52 20.02 35.36
N CYS A 22 -11.48 20.70 34.86
CA CYS A 22 -10.77 21.68 35.69
C CYS A 22 -9.90 22.64 34.86
N ASP A 23 -9.96 23.88 35.30
CA ASP A 23 -9.23 25.06 34.88
C ASP A 23 -7.76 25.01 35.39
N SER A 24 -6.88 25.76 34.72
CA SER A 24 -5.67 26.44 35.23
C SER A 24 -4.36 26.25 34.46
N SER A 25 -3.79 27.42 34.17
CA SER A 25 -2.56 27.80 33.48
C SER A 25 -1.26 27.23 34.05
N THR A 26 -0.25 26.98 33.18
CA THR A 26 1.13 27.49 33.35
C THR A 26 1.99 27.31 32.08
N ASN A 27 2.85 28.30 31.83
CA ASN A 27 3.94 28.33 30.86
C ASN A 27 4.95 27.19 31.05
N GLY A 28 5.68 26.84 29.99
CA GLY A 28 7.00 26.21 30.13
C GLY A 28 7.46 25.50 28.86
N GLY A 29 8.48 26.06 28.21
CA GLY A 29 9.20 25.36 27.15
C GLY A 29 10.06 24.20 27.67
N GLY A 30 10.53 23.38 26.76
CA GLY A 30 11.49 22.33 27.06
C GLY A 30 11.65 21.41 25.86
N GLY A 31 12.81 21.50 25.19
CA GLY A 31 13.23 20.50 24.23
C GLY A 31 13.42 19.14 24.90
N GLY A 32 13.29 18.10 24.11
CA GLY A 32 13.55 16.73 24.53
C GLY A 32 13.56 15.83 23.32
N GLY A 33 14.75 15.56 22.78
CA GLY A 33 14.95 14.43 21.89
C GLY A 33 14.57 13.15 22.63
N GLY A 34 13.82 12.29 21.94
CA GLY A 34 13.48 10.95 22.39
C GLY A 34 13.73 9.98 21.25
N GLY A 35 14.98 9.57 21.08
CA GLY A 35 15.26 8.27 20.48
C GLY A 35 14.91 7.19 21.49
N GLY A 36 14.22 6.14 21.05
CA GLY A 36 13.96 4.98 21.90
C GLY A 36 12.72 4.21 21.48
N GLY A 37 12.92 3.26 20.57
CA GLY A 37 11.89 2.29 20.21
C GLY A 37 12.20 1.48 18.95
N SER A 38 13.45 1.08 18.69
CA SER A 38 13.73 0.12 17.61
C SER A 38 13.42 -1.30 18.10
N SER A 39 12.13 -1.66 18.11
CA SER A 39 11.76 -3.02 17.72
C SER A 39 12.13 -3.15 16.24
N SER A 40 12.80 -4.23 15.85
CA SER A 40 13.29 -4.45 14.48
C SER A 40 12.15 -4.50 13.45
N GLU A 41 11.72 -3.33 13.00
CA GLU A 41 10.94 -3.04 11.81
C GLU A 41 11.85 -2.29 10.83
N THR A 42 12.60 -3.00 10.00
CA THR A 42 13.14 -2.40 8.78
C THR A 42 12.95 -3.39 7.66
N PRO A 43 11.87 -3.22 6.88
CA PRO A 43 12.05 -3.41 5.45
C PRO A 43 11.37 -2.34 4.56
N PHE A 44 10.14 -1.89 4.82
CA PHE A 44 9.41 -1.10 3.81
C PHE A 44 9.93 0.33 3.64
N GLN A 45 9.86 1.16 4.70
CA GLN A 45 10.19 2.59 4.61
C GLN A 45 11.62 2.83 4.13
N GLU A 46 12.60 2.08 4.65
CA GLU A 46 13.98 2.19 4.19
C GLU A 46 14.10 1.91 2.68
N ASN A 47 13.38 0.90 2.18
CA ASN A 47 13.44 0.57 0.78
C ASN A 47 12.71 1.59 -0.10
N PHE A 48 11.58 2.10 0.37
CA PHE A 48 10.87 3.21 -0.25
C PHE A 48 11.76 4.45 -0.33
N ASP A 49 12.40 4.84 0.77
CA ASP A 49 13.33 5.96 0.86
C ASP A 49 14.55 5.78 -0.05
N GLN A 50 15.04 4.55 -0.21
CA GLN A 50 16.13 4.27 -1.15
C GLN A 50 15.71 4.50 -2.61
N VAL A 51 14.46 4.19 -2.99
CA VAL A 51 13.96 4.46 -4.35
C VAL A 51 13.71 5.95 -4.53
N THR A 52 12.96 6.57 -3.63
CA THR A 52 12.55 7.98 -3.71
C THR A 52 13.69 8.96 -3.41
N GLY A 53 14.73 8.52 -2.70
CA GLY A 53 15.96 9.27 -2.46
C GLY A 53 16.86 9.39 -3.70
N THR A 54 16.58 8.62 -4.75
CA THR A 54 17.18 8.86 -6.07
C THR A 54 16.41 9.95 -6.82
N ALA A 55 17.07 10.67 -7.72
CA ALA A 55 16.38 11.67 -8.53
C ALA A 55 15.28 11.04 -9.39
N PRO A 56 14.15 11.74 -9.63
CA PRO A 56 13.18 11.31 -10.64
C PRO A 56 13.85 11.04 -11.98
N THR A 57 13.36 10.04 -12.71
CA THR A 57 13.95 9.64 -14.00
C THR A 57 13.96 10.81 -14.96
N SER A 58 15.13 11.18 -15.49
CA SER A 58 15.29 12.23 -16.49
C SER A 58 15.67 11.71 -17.88
N ASN A 59 15.91 10.40 -17.99
CA ASN A 59 16.30 9.69 -19.20
C ASN A 59 15.42 8.46 -19.43
N MET A 60 14.10 8.62 -19.28
CA MET A 60 13.11 7.56 -19.48
C MET A 60 13.31 6.92 -20.87
N PRO A 61 13.56 5.59 -20.93
CA PRO A 61 13.82 4.92 -22.20
C PRO A 61 12.55 4.88 -23.05
N THR A 62 12.68 4.61 -24.34
CA THR A 62 11.54 4.41 -25.25
C THR A 62 10.98 2.98 -25.20
N SER A 63 11.65 2.08 -24.49
CA SER A 63 11.16 0.73 -24.20
C SER A 63 11.69 0.22 -22.86
N ILE A 64 10.89 -0.66 -22.24
CA ILE A 64 11.25 -1.39 -21.03
C ILE A 64 10.92 -2.86 -21.29
N ASN A 65 11.89 -3.73 -21.06
CA ASN A 65 11.67 -5.17 -20.98
C ASN A 65 12.43 -5.66 -19.76
N ALA A 66 11.75 -5.74 -18.62
CA ALA A 66 12.38 -5.99 -17.33
C ALA A 66 11.40 -6.47 -16.28
N THR A 67 11.93 -7.16 -15.27
CA THR A 67 11.22 -7.50 -14.04
C THR A 67 11.55 -6.47 -12.97
N TYR A 68 10.54 -6.08 -12.21
CA TYR A 68 10.65 -5.26 -11.02
C TYR A 68 10.16 -6.05 -9.81
N ALA A 69 10.80 -5.87 -8.68
CA ALA A 69 10.35 -6.42 -7.40
C ALA A 69 10.36 -5.34 -6.32
N GLY A 70 9.47 -5.46 -5.36
CA GLY A 70 9.35 -4.54 -4.24
C GLY A 70 8.22 -4.94 -3.31
N ALA A 71 7.56 -3.96 -2.72
CA ALA A 71 6.48 -4.19 -1.77
C ALA A 71 5.44 -3.08 -1.81
N VAL A 72 4.29 -3.38 -1.22
CA VAL A 72 3.22 -2.43 -0.89
C VAL A 72 2.98 -2.47 0.61
N GLN A 73 2.72 -1.29 1.19
CA GLN A 73 2.28 -1.14 2.57
C GLN A 73 1.14 -0.12 2.60
N ALA A 74 -0.01 -0.50 3.12
CA ALA A 74 -1.21 0.34 3.07
C ALA A 74 -2.09 0.19 4.31
N SER A 75 -2.66 1.31 4.75
CA SER A 75 -3.72 1.32 5.75
C SER A 75 -5.02 0.75 5.17
N VAL A 76 -5.75 -0.02 5.98
CA VAL A 76 -7.10 -0.50 5.68
C VAL A 76 -8.07 0.24 6.58
N ASN A 77 -9.09 0.87 6.01
CA ASN A 77 -10.04 1.71 6.73
C ASN A 77 -11.49 1.29 6.43
N ASP A 78 -12.39 1.34 7.40
CA ASP A 78 -13.83 1.06 7.21
C ASP A 78 -14.65 2.31 6.82
N GLY A 79 -13.96 3.44 6.57
CA GLY A 79 -14.55 4.75 6.29
C GLY A 79 -14.72 5.64 7.52
N VAL A 80 -14.47 5.13 8.73
CA VAL A 80 -14.51 5.86 9.99
C VAL A 80 -13.17 5.77 10.72
N GLU A 81 -12.60 4.57 10.81
CA GLU A 81 -11.34 4.30 11.50
C GLU A 81 -10.38 3.42 10.69
N GLU A 82 -9.10 3.53 11.03
CA GLU A 82 -8.07 2.63 10.54
C GLU A 82 -8.15 1.32 11.32
N LEU A 83 -8.27 0.21 10.59
CA LEU A 83 -8.36 -1.13 11.14
C LEU A 83 -6.98 -1.78 11.33
N GLY A 84 -6.02 -1.40 10.49
CA GLY A 84 -4.67 -1.94 10.49
C GLY A 84 -3.93 -1.71 9.18
N ILE A 85 -2.78 -2.37 9.06
CA ILE A 85 -1.85 -2.25 7.95
C ILE A 85 -1.83 -3.55 7.14
N LEU A 86 -2.01 -3.43 5.83
CA LEU A 86 -1.83 -4.48 4.83
C LEU A 86 -0.45 -4.34 4.18
N ASP A 87 0.36 -5.40 4.28
CA ASP A 87 1.65 -5.54 3.59
C ASP A 87 1.57 -6.63 2.52
N GLY A 88 2.27 -6.43 1.41
CA GLY A 88 2.38 -7.42 0.33
C GLY A 88 3.68 -7.28 -0.45
N ASP A 89 4.20 -8.40 -0.95
CA ASP A 89 5.39 -8.41 -1.79
C ASP A 89 4.94 -8.28 -3.26
N VAL A 90 5.57 -7.40 -4.04
CA VAL A 90 5.17 -7.10 -5.42
C VAL A 90 6.23 -7.61 -6.39
N THR A 91 5.80 -8.38 -7.38
CA THR A 91 6.62 -8.75 -8.56
C THR A 91 5.91 -8.34 -9.83
N LEU A 92 6.58 -7.61 -10.71
CA LEU A 92 6.00 -7.02 -11.90
C LEU A 92 6.94 -7.13 -13.11
N ASP A 93 6.55 -7.93 -14.09
CA ASP A 93 7.17 -7.93 -15.41
C ASP A 93 6.59 -6.80 -16.26
N VAL A 94 7.48 -6.07 -16.93
CA VAL A 94 7.15 -4.92 -17.77
C VAL A 94 7.65 -5.16 -19.18
N ALA A 95 6.72 -5.26 -20.12
CA ALA A 95 6.98 -5.26 -21.55
C ALA A 95 6.35 -4.01 -22.18
N TRP A 96 7.12 -2.91 -22.21
CA TRP A 96 6.64 -1.61 -22.66
C TRP A 96 7.42 -0.99 -23.80
N THR A 97 6.70 -0.29 -24.69
CA THR A 97 7.23 0.60 -25.73
C THR A 97 6.42 1.88 -25.76
N ASP A 98 7.09 3.01 -25.98
CA ASP A 98 6.48 4.35 -26.02
C ASP A 98 5.33 4.43 -27.04
N GLY A 99 4.21 5.01 -26.61
CA GLY A 99 3.00 5.14 -27.41
C GLY A 99 2.11 3.89 -27.50
N GLN A 100 2.43 2.78 -26.81
CA GLN A 100 1.51 1.64 -26.79
C GLN A 100 0.23 1.93 -26.00
N SER A 101 -0.87 1.29 -26.38
CA SER A 101 -2.19 1.44 -25.75
C SER A 101 -2.62 0.23 -24.92
N THR A 102 -1.90 -0.88 -25.01
CA THR A 102 -2.17 -2.11 -24.26
C THR A 102 -1.45 -2.10 -22.92
N ASN A 103 -2.00 -2.84 -21.94
CA ASN A 103 -1.35 -2.99 -20.64
C ASN A 103 0.06 -3.61 -20.80
N PRO A 104 1.14 -2.93 -20.36
CA PRO A 104 2.51 -3.47 -20.41
C PRO A 104 2.84 -4.50 -19.33
N PHE A 105 1.96 -4.67 -18.35
CA PHE A 105 2.28 -5.32 -17.08
C PHE A 105 1.76 -6.75 -17.02
N SER A 106 2.57 -7.62 -16.43
CA SER A 106 2.13 -8.92 -15.91
C SER A 106 2.84 -9.18 -14.59
N GLY A 107 2.11 -9.58 -13.55
CA GLY A 107 2.71 -9.78 -12.23
C GLY A 107 1.68 -10.02 -11.15
N GLN A 108 2.17 -10.01 -9.91
CA GLN A 108 1.36 -10.29 -8.72
C GLN A 108 1.80 -9.50 -7.47
N ILE A 109 0.86 -9.35 -6.55
CA ILE A 109 1.09 -9.06 -5.14
C ILE A 109 0.77 -10.33 -4.35
N ASP A 110 1.75 -10.85 -3.62
CA ASP A 110 1.59 -12.05 -2.79
C ASP A 110 2.15 -11.83 -1.38
N ASN A 111 2.23 -12.91 -0.59
CA ASN A 111 2.70 -12.88 0.79
C ASN A 111 1.96 -11.81 1.62
N LEU A 112 0.64 -11.76 1.45
CA LEU A 112 -0.22 -10.75 2.03
C LEU A 112 -0.32 -10.94 3.55
N ARG A 113 -0.10 -9.86 4.29
CA ARG A 113 -0.13 -9.84 5.75
C ARG A 113 -0.96 -8.66 6.22
N PHE A 114 -1.83 -8.88 7.18
CA PHE A 114 -2.59 -7.83 7.84
C PHE A 114 -2.15 -7.73 9.29
N THR A 115 -1.79 -6.53 9.74
CA THR A 115 -1.34 -6.24 11.10
C THR A 115 -2.27 -5.23 11.76
N ASP A 116 -2.85 -5.61 12.88
CA ASP A 116 -3.68 -4.76 13.73
C ASP A 116 -3.14 -4.73 15.18
N SER A 117 -3.94 -4.22 16.12
CA SER A 117 -3.58 -4.18 17.54
C SER A 117 -3.46 -5.55 18.22
N ASP A 118 -4.10 -6.59 17.66
CA ASP A 118 -4.08 -7.96 18.17
C ASP A 118 -2.89 -8.76 17.60
N GLY A 119 -2.33 -8.31 16.48
CA GLY A 119 -1.09 -8.82 15.90
C GLY A 119 -1.14 -8.95 14.38
N THR A 120 -0.23 -9.76 13.83
CA THR A 120 -0.15 -10.01 12.37
C THR A 120 -0.77 -11.34 12.00
N VAL A 121 -1.62 -11.34 10.97
CA VAL A 121 -2.20 -12.52 10.33
C VAL A 121 -1.79 -12.58 8.86
N ALA A 122 -1.55 -13.79 8.35
CA ALA A 122 -1.31 -14.02 6.93
C ALA A 122 -2.66 -14.19 6.21
N LEU A 123 -2.83 -13.48 5.10
CA LEU A 123 -3.96 -13.66 4.20
C LEU A 123 -3.59 -14.69 3.12
N GLN A 124 -4.51 -15.60 2.82
CA GLN A 124 -4.38 -16.54 1.71
C GLN A 124 -4.90 -15.88 0.44
N GLY A 125 -4.16 -16.04 -0.67
CA GLY A 125 -4.49 -15.47 -1.96
C GLY A 125 -3.36 -14.63 -2.54
N GLU A 126 -3.56 -14.15 -3.75
CA GLU A 126 -2.66 -13.25 -4.47
C GLU A 126 -3.49 -12.29 -5.32
N LEU A 127 -2.98 -11.10 -5.56
CA LEU A 127 -3.59 -10.13 -6.48
C LEU A 127 -2.77 -10.15 -7.77
N VAL A 128 -3.41 -10.45 -8.89
CA VAL A 128 -2.74 -10.50 -10.20
C VAL A 128 -3.06 -9.24 -11.00
N THR A 129 -2.16 -8.85 -11.91
CA THR A 129 -2.39 -7.71 -12.80
C THR A 129 -3.70 -7.86 -13.58
N ASP A 130 -4.52 -6.81 -13.59
CA ASP A 130 -5.69 -6.70 -14.44
C ASP A 130 -5.27 -6.44 -15.89
N ASN A 131 -5.69 -7.29 -16.83
CA ASN A 131 -5.22 -7.23 -18.22
C ASN A 131 -5.64 -5.93 -18.96
N ASP A 132 -6.70 -5.26 -18.51
CA ASP A 132 -7.26 -4.10 -19.20
C ASP A 132 -6.79 -2.77 -18.59
N VAL A 133 -6.29 -2.80 -17.35
CA VAL A 133 -5.94 -1.60 -16.59
C VAL A 133 -4.45 -1.57 -16.23
N GLY A 134 -3.69 -0.92 -17.10
CA GLY A 134 -2.30 -0.57 -16.83
C GLY A 134 -1.69 0.27 -17.95
N SER A 135 -0.82 1.22 -17.59
CA SER A 135 -0.10 2.03 -18.56
C SER A 135 1.20 2.59 -18.00
N ILE A 136 2.11 2.90 -18.91
CA ILE A 136 3.29 3.73 -18.64
C ILE A 136 3.22 4.92 -19.58
N SER A 137 3.39 6.11 -19.02
CA SER A 137 3.52 7.36 -19.76
C SER A 137 4.97 7.80 -19.78
N ARG A 138 5.40 8.35 -20.92
CA ARG A 138 6.69 9.00 -21.09
C ARG A 138 6.45 10.43 -21.56
N THR A 139 7.03 11.38 -20.84
CA THR A 139 6.80 12.80 -21.08
C THR A 139 8.12 13.50 -21.33
N GLU A 140 8.21 14.20 -22.46
CA GLU A 140 9.29 15.15 -22.72
C GLU A 140 9.09 16.43 -21.90
N VAL A 141 10.10 16.79 -21.14
CA VAL A 141 10.14 18.03 -20.35
C VAL A 141 11.31 18.85 -20.83
N SER A 142 11.01 20.04 -21.36
CA SER A 142 12.03 20.97 -21.85
C SER A 142 12.06 22.22 -20.99
N ALA A 143 13.21 22.52 -20.39
CA ALA A 143 13.44 23.69 -19.52
C ALA A 143 14.86 24.23 -19.72
N LEU A 144 14.99 25.56 -19.84
CA LEU A 144 16.28 26.25 -19.97
C LEU A 144 17.18 25.69 -21.10
N GLY A 145 16.59 25.24 -22.21
CA GLY A 145 17.31 24.66 -23.34
C GLY A 145 17.83 23.22 -23.11
N GLN A 146 17.46 22.59 -22.00
CA GLN A 146 17.69 21.18 -21.74
C GLN A 146 16.40 20.39 -21.92
N THR A 147 16.52 19.19 -22.46
CA THR A 147 15.41 18.25 -22.64
C THR A 147 15.65 17.02 -21.76
N ALA A 148 14.65 16.65 -20.98
CA ALA A 148 14.62 15.45 -20.16
C ALA A 148 13.38 14.62 -20.53
N PHE A 149 13.46 13.31 -20.31
CA PHE A 149 12.32 12.41 -20.45
C PHE A 149 11.99 11.81 -19.10
N THR A 150 10.80 12.11 -18.62
CA THR A 150 10.25 11.58 -17.38
C THR A 150 9.24 10.48 -17.69
N GLY A 151 8.87 9.70 -16.68
CA GLY A 151 7.82 8.71 -16.85
C GLY A 151 7.09 8.39 -15.56
N SER A 152 5.90 7.83 -15.71
CA SER A 152 5.05 7.35 -14.62
C SER A 152 4.33 6.07 -15.03
N MET A 153 3.95 5.27 -14.05
CA MET A 153 3.16 4.07 -14.24
C MET A 153 1.85 4.13 -13.46
N THR A 154 0.87 3.41 -13.96
CA THR A 154 -0.29 2.94 -13.18
C THR A 154 -0.56 1.49 -13.55
N VAL A 155 -0.84 0.65 -12.56
CA VAL A 155 -1.23 -0.75 -12.77
C VAL A 155 -2.27 -1.12 -11.72
N LEU A 156 -3.32 -1.82 -12.13
CA LEU A 156 -4.32 -2.37 -11.22
C LEU A 156 -4.05 -3.86 -11.01
N MET A 157 -4.15 -4.32 -9.77
CA MET A 157 -3.97 -5.71 -9.39
C MET A 157 -5.21 -6.15 -8.60
N ARG A 158 -5.76 -7.32 -8.92
CA ARG A 158 -7.02 -7.84 -8.38
C ARG A 158 -6.89 -9.31 -8.00
N GLY A 159 -7.59 -9.73 -6.97
CA GLY A 159 -7.64 -11.13 -6.57
C GLY A 159 -8.57 -11.37 -5.40
N ASN A 160 -8.83 -12.65 -5.12
CA ASN A 160 -9.58 -13.04 -3.93
C ASN A 160 -8.60 -13.31 -2.79
N VAL A 161 -8.92 -12.79 -1.61
CA VAL A 161 -8.14 -12.96 -0.38
C VAL A 161 -9.00 -13.56 0.71
N SER A 162 -8.40 -14.38 1.57
CA SER A 162 -9.12 -14.98 2.69
C SER A 162 -8.27 -15.16 3.93
N VAL A 163 -8.93 -15.23 5.10
CA VAL A 163 -8.29 -15.50 6.38
C VAL A 163 -9.13 -16.48 7.19
N GLN A 164 -8.48 -17.38 7.90
CA GLN A 164 -9.15 -18.24 8.88
C GLN A 164 -9.06 -17.60 10.26
N ASP A 165 -10.21 -17.29 10.86
CA ASP A 165 -10.31 -16.82 12.24
C ASP A 165 -11.36 -17.62 12.99
N GLY A 166 -11.02 -18.10 14.19
CA GLY A 166 -11.98 -18.81 15.05
C GLY A 166 -12.60 -20.10 14.49
N GLY A 167 -12.11 -20.64 13.36
CA GLY A 167 -12.71 -21.77 12.65
C GLY A 167 -13.67 -21.38 11.52
N GLU A 168 -13.84 -20.07 11.27
CA GLU A 168 -14.57 -19.52 10.13
C GLU A 168 -13.57 -19.00 9.08
N THR A 169 -13.98 -19.00 7.81
CA THR A 169 -13.19 -18.40 6.72
C THR A 169 -13.89 -17.12 6.30
N LEU A 170 -13.19 -16.00 6.42
CA LEU A 170 -13.60 -14.72 5.85
C LEU A 170 -12.88 -14.57 4.52
N SER A 171 -13.64 -14.32 3.44
CA SER A 171 -13.12 -14.15 2.09
C SER A 171 -13.70 -12.91 1.43
N GLY A 172 -12.96 -12.36 0.47
CA GLY A 172 -13.40 -11.21 -0.29
C GLY A 172 -12.50 -10.90 -1.48
N ASP A 173 -13.02 -10.09 -2.39
CA ASP A 173 -12.29 -9.56 -3.53
C ASP A 173 -11.52 -8.31 -3.12
N ALA A 174 -10.22 -8.30 -3.39
CA ALA A 174 -9.33 -7.17 -3.19
C ALA A 174 -8.87 -6.59 -4.52
N ASP A 175 -8.74 -5.28 -4.57
CA ASP A 175 -8.06 -4.56 -5.63
C ASP A 175 -7.07 -3.54 -5.07
N ILE A 176 -5.91 -3.42 -5.71
CA ILE A 176 -4.88 -2.43 -5.40
C ILE A 176 -4.37 -1.85 -6.72
N GLN A 177 -4.52 -0.54 -6.88
CA GLN A 177 -3.90 0.24 -7.93
C GLN A 177 -2.58 0.84 -7.41
N LEU A 178 -1.49 0.55 -8.11
CA LEU A 178 -0.18 1.15 -7.88
C LEU A 178 0.02 2.27 -8.89
N GLY A 179 0.32 3.49 -8.44
CA GLY A 179 0.49 4.67 -9.30
C GLY A 179 1.62 5.58 -8.83
N GLY A 180 2.58 5.88 -9.71
CA GLY A 180 3.71 6.75 -9.34
C GLY A 180 4.71 7.02 -10.45
N PRO A 181 5.65 7.97 -10.23
CA PRO A 181 6.75 8.25 -11.14
C PRO A 181 7.84 7.17 -11.10
N PHE A 182 8.61 7.07 -12.18
CA PHE A 182 9.87 6.32 -12.20
C PHE A 182 11.02 7.14 -11.62
N PHE A 183 11.94 6.46 -10.94
CA PHE A 183 13.13 7.02 -10.30
C PHE A 183 14.42 6.37 -10.83
N GLY A 184 15.51 7.14 -10.74
CA GLY A 184 16.84 6.73 -11.15
C GLY A 184 17.05 6.66 -12.67
N SER A 185 18.27 6.31 -13.08
CA SER A 185 18.62 6.30 -14.50
C SER A 185 17.92 5.17 -15.24
N GLY A 186 17.27 5.48 -16.35
CA GLY A 186 16.64 4.49 -17.23
C GLY A 186 15.48 3.75 -16.56
N ALA A 187 14.77 4.44 -15.66
CA ALA A 187 13.66 3.87 -14.88
C ALA A 187 14.10 2.68 -14.01
N SER A 188 15.17 2.82 -13.23
CA SER A 188 15.67 1.74 -12.36
C SER A 188 14.73 1.38 -11.20
N GLY A 189 13.80 2.25 -10.84
CA GLY A 189 12.76 1.97 -9.85
C GLY A 189 11.51 2.80 -10.06
N SER A 190 10.45 2.46 -9.35
CA SER A 190 9.20 3.22 -9.30
C SER A 190 8.69 3.23 -7.87
N ALA A 191 8.09 4.33 -7.42
CA ALA A 191 7.47 4.41 -6.12
C ALA A 191 6.32 5.42 -6.15
N GLY A 192 5.34 5.26 -5.28
CA GLY A 192 4.21 6.16 -5.24
C GLY A 192 3.06 5.62 -4.41
N ALA A 193 1.86 6.06 -4.76
CA ALA A 193 0.64 5.71 -4.04
C ALA A 193 0.17 4.29 -4.40
N ALA A 194 -0.31 3.58 -3.39
CA ALA A 194 -1.13 2.40 -3.52
C ALA A 194 -2.54 2.74 -3.02
N SER A 195 -3.57 2.41 -3.80
CA SER A 195 -4.95 2.67 -3.42
C SER A 195 -5.89 1.61 -3.97
N GLY A 196 -6.94 1.25 -3.24
CA GLY A 196 -7.93 0.31 -3.72
C GLY A 196 -8.95 -0.03 -2.65
N GLY A 197 -9.42 -1.28 -2.63
CA GLY A 197 -10.40 -1.71 -1.65
C GLY A 197 -10.49 -3.21 -1.47
N LEU A 198 -11.23 -3.59 -0.43
CA LEU A 198 -11.63 -4.95 -0.13
C LEU A 198 -13.16 -5.01 -0.08
N ARG A 199 -13.76 -5.98 -0.76
CA ARG A 199 -15.18 -6.30 -0.70
C ARG A 199 -15.34 -7.71 -0.19
N LEU A 200 -16.08 -7.89 0.89
CA LEU A 200 -16.32 -9.22 1.46
C LEU A 200 -17.39 -9.97 0.65
N ASP A 201 -17.27 -11.30 0.58
CA ASP A 201 -18.31 -12.15 0.01
C ASP A 201 -19.60 -12.06 0.86
N GLU A 202 -20.79 -12.14 0.22
CA GLU A 202 -22.08 -11.70 0.80
C GLU A 202 -22.33 -12.07 2.29
N GLY A 203 -22.65 -11.03 3.08
CA GLY A 203 -23.04 -11.09 4.49
C GLY A 203 -23.08 -9.72 5.20
N THR A 204 -22.38 -8.71 4.67
CA THR A 204 -22.28 -7.37 5.29
C THR A 204 -21.99 -6.31 4.22
N SER A 205 -22.87 -5.32 4.10
CA SER A 205 -22.69 -4.06 3.35
C SER A 205 -22.80 -4.07 1.82
N GLY A 206 -23.59 -3.11 1.30
CA GLY A 206 -23.82 -2.83 -0.13
C GLY A 206 -22.93 -1.70 -0.66
N ALA A 207 -21.70 -1.58 -0.16
CA ALA A 207 -20.75 -0.56 -0.57
C ALA A 207 -19.92 -0.98 -1.80
N ILE A 208 -19.37 0.01 -2.51
CA ILE A 208 -18.49 -0.17 -3.67
C ILE A 208 -17.10 -0.73 -3.24
N ALA A 209 -16.79 -0.68 -1.94
CA ALA A 209 -15.82 -1.49 -1.22
C ALA A 209 -16.23 -1.46 0.27
N ASP A 210 -16.08 -2.57 0.99
CA ASP A 210 -16.38 -2.60 2.43
C ASP A 210 -15.25 -1.96 3.25
N TYR A 211 -14.03 -2.02 2.71
CA TYR A 211 -12.86 -1.35 3.28
C TYR A 211 -12.05 -0.65 2.19
N ALA A 212 -11.57 0.54 2.50
CA ALA A 212 -10.67 1.32 1.66
C ALA A 212 -9.22 1.00 1.98
N ILE A 213 -8.40 0.83 0.95
CA ILE A 213 -6.95 0.62 1.05
C ILE A 213 -6.25 1.88 0.56
N ALA A 214 -5.34 2.43 1.37
CA ALA A 214 -4.52 3.58 0.99
C ALA A 214 -3.12 3.53 1.62
N GLY A 215 -2.09 3.69 0.81
CA GLY A 215 -0.71 3.67 1.25
C GLY A 215 0.29 3.89 0.14
N GLU A 216 1.40 3.19 0.21
CA GLU A 216 2.55 3.40 -0.65
C GLU A 216 3.08 2.08 -1.21
N TYR A 217 3.84 2.18 -2.30
CA TYR A 217 4.60 1.07 -2.85
C TYR A 217 5.97 1.55 -3.31
N TYR A 218 6.90 0.60 -3.41
CA TYR A 218 8.14 0.78 -4.16
C TYR A 218 8.42 -0.45 -5.02
N LEU A 219 9.17 -0.23 -6.09
CA LEU A 219 9.62 -1.23 -7.06
C LEU A 219 11.06 -0.93 -7.46
N ARG A 220 11.85 -1.98 -7.63
CA ARG A 220 13.21 -1.92 -8.18
C ARG A 220 13.38 -2.92 -9.29
N ARG A 221 14.01 -2.46 -10.36
CA ARG A 221 14.42 -3.32 -11.46
C ARG A 221 15.41 -4.36 -10.94
N GLN A 222 15.22 -5.62 -11.36
CA GLN A 222 16.09 -6.75 -11.04
C GLN A 222 17.22 -6.92 -12.06
#